data_AF-A0A653SWE9-F1
#
_entry.id   AF-A0A653SWE9-F1
#
_cell.length_a   1.000
_cell.length_b   1.000
_cell.length_c   1.000
_cell.angle_alpha   90.00
_cell.angle_beta   90.00
_cell.angle_gamma   90.00
#
_symmetry.space_group_name_H-M   'P 1'
#
loop_
_entity.id
_entity.type
_entity.pdbx_description
1 polymer ?
#
loop_
_entity_poly.entity_id
_entity_poly.type
_entity_poly.pdbx_seq_one_letter_code
_entity_poly.pdbx_strand_id
1 'polypeptide(L)'
;MFHNGIEYAIMQAYGEGYELLEAKDLITDVPAVFAGWQRGTVVRSWLLDLMVLALNEDPKLDELEGYVEDSGEGRWTLEEGIELAVPMPALSASIFARFVSRQGSASPTMKAVAALRNQFGGHAVKKS
;
A
#
# COMPACT_ATOMS: atom_id res chain seq x y z
N MET A 1 5.54 18.26 -6.50
CA MET A 1 5.55 17.99 -5.05
C MET A 1 4.14 17.67 -4.54
N PHE A 2 3.19 18.60 -4.47
CA PHE A 2 1.81 18.29 -4.01
C PHE A 2 1.09 17.20 -4.83
N HIS A 3 1.18 17.25 -6.17
CA HIS A 3 0.57 16.21 -7.01
C HIS A 3 1.15 14.82 -6.74
N ASN A 4 2.47 14.72 -6.49
CA ASN A 4 3.14 13.48 -6.11
C ASN A 4 2.58 12.93 -4.78
N GLY A 5 2.32 13.81 -3.80
CA GLY A 5 1.63 13.39 -2.57
C GLY A 5 0.25 12.77 -2.84
N ILE A 6 -0.51 13.32 -3.79
CA ILE A 6 -1.80 12.74 -4.21
C ILE A 6 -1.59 11.37 -4.88
N GLU A 7 -0.60 11.25 -5.75
CA GLU A 7 -0.25 10.00 -6.44
C GLU A 7 0.11 8.87 -5.46
N TYR A 8 0.82 9.18 -4.37
CA TYR A 8 1.17 8.18 -3.35
C TYR A 8 -0.06 7.52 -2.72
N ALA A 9 -1.09 8.33 -2.44
CA ALA A 9 -2.35 7.84 -1.89
C ALA A 9 -3.14 7.03 -2.93
N ILE A 10 -3.16 7.44 -4.20
CA ILE A 10 -3.83 6.70 -5.27
C ILE A 10 -3.15 5.35 -5.54
N MET A 11 -1.82 5.33 -5.62
CA MET A 11 -1.06 4.08 -5.77
C MET A 11 -1.33 3.13 -4.61
N GLN A 12 -1.36 3.65 -3.38
CA GLN A 12 -1.68 2.84 -2.21
C GLN A 12 -3.10 2.25 -2.29
N ALA A 13 -4.09 3.05 -2.67
CA ALA A 13 -5.47 2.59 -2.82
C ALA A 13 -5.61 1.50 -3.90
N TYR A 14 -4.86 1.60 -5.01
CA TYR A 14 -4.83 0.53 -6.01
C TYR A 14 -4.14 -0.73 -5.50
N GLY A 15 -3.01 -0.60 -4.79
CA GLY A 15 -2.31 -1.75 -4.21
C GLY A 15 -3.17 -2.50 -3.19
N GLU A 16 -3.86 -1.79 -2.30
CA GLU A 16 -4.81 -2.39 -1.34
C GLU A 16 -5.97 -3.09 -2.05
N GLY A 17 -6.50 -2.49 -3.11
CA GLY A 17 -7.52 -3.09 -3.95
C GLY A 17 -7.04 -4.36 -4.66
N TYR A 18 -5.81 -4.35 -5.18
CA TYR A 18 -5.19 -5.52 -5.81
C TYR A 18 -5.06 -6.68 -4.82
N GLU A 19 -4.50 -6.45 -3.63
CA GLU A 19 -4.35 -7.48 -2.60
C GLU A 19 -5.71 -8.07 -2.18
N LEU A 20 -6.73 -7.21 -2.03
CA LEU A 20 -8.09 -7.66 -1.70
C LEU A 20 -8.71 -8.54 -2.80
N LEU A 21 -8.49 -8.19 -4.07
CA LEU A 21 -8.99 -8.96 -5.20
C LEU A 21 -8.29 -10.32 -5.30
N GLU A 22 -6.97 -10.36 -5.12
CA GLU A 22 -6.18 -11.60 -5.08
C GLU A 22 -6.60 -12.52 -3.93
N ALA A 23 -6.93 -11.96 -2.76
CA ALA A 23 -7.41 -12.72 -1.62
C ALA A 23 -8.83 -13.27 -1.78
N LYS A 24 -9.57 -12.88 -2.83
CA LYS A 24 -10.97 -13.25 -3.02
C LYS A 24 -11.13 -14.39 -4.02
N ASP A 25 -11.49 -15.58 -3.51
CA ASP A 25 -11.69 -16.80 -4.31
C ASP A 25 -12.64 -16.69 -5.52
N LEU A 26 -13.56 -15.72 -5.51
CA LEU A 26 -14.51 -15.51 -6.62
C LEU A 26 -13.88 -14.77 -7.81
N ILE A 27 -12.75 -14.09 -7.60
CA ILE A 27 -12.05 -13.34 -8.63
C ILE A 27 -10.92 -14.21 -9.17
N THR A 28 -11.14 -14.77 -10.35
CA THR A 28 -10.17 -15.70 -10.96
C THR A 28 -9.18 -15.00 -11.89
N ASP A 29 -9.42 -13.73 -12.22
CA ASP A 29 -8.62 -12.94 -13.16
C ASP A 29 -8.58 -11.46 -12.71
N VAL A 30 -7.66 -11.15 -11.80
CA VAL A 30 -7.45 -9.79 -11.29
C VAL A 30 -6.98 -8.83 -12.39
N PRO A 31 -6.03 -9.19 -13.28
CA PRO A 31 -5.66 -8.34 -14.42
C PRO A 31 -6.85 -7.90 -15.27
N ALA A 32 -7.78 -8.81 -15.59
CA ALA A 32 -8.98 -8.47 -16.36
C ALA A 32 -9.90 -7.49 -15.62
N VAL A 33 -9.99 -7.56 -14.29
CA VAL A 33 -10.76 -6.60 -13.49
C VAL A 33 -10.16 -5.19 -13.60
N PHE A 34 -8.84 -5.06 -13.43
CA PHE A 34 -8.15 -3.77 -13.59
C PHE A 34 -8.29 -3.22 -15.01
N ALA A 35 -8.13 -4.06 -16.04
CA ALA A 35 -8.34 -3.66 -17.44
C ALA A 35 -9.78 -3.22 -17.71
N GLY A 36 -10.76 -3.86 -17.08
CA GLY A 36 -12.16 -3.46 -17.12
C GLY A 36 -12.39 -2.04 -16.60
N TRP A 37 -11.62 -1.61 -15.60
CA TRP A 37 -11.75 -0.27 -15.02
C TRP A 37 -11.29 0.87 -15.94
N GLN A 38 -10.49 0.58 -16.97
CA GLN A 38 -10.05 1.59 -17.94
C GLN A 38 -11.21 2.19 -18.74
N ARG A 39 -12.39 1.54 -18.77
CA ARG A 39 -13.56 1.99 -19.53
C ARG A 39 -14.78 2.15 -18.65
N GLY A 40 -15.42 3.31 -18.74
CA GLY A 40 -16.73 3.56 -18.13
C GLY A 40 -16.73 3.71 -16.60
N THR A 41 -15.57 3.62 -15.93
CA THR A 41 -15.48 3.81 -14.48
C THR A 41 -15.00 5.21 -14.10
N VAL A 42 -15.26 5.59 -12.84
CA VAL A 42 -14.80 6.85 -12.24
C VAL A 42 -13.30 6.83 -11.94
N VAL A 43 -12.73 5.65 -11.66
CA VAL A 43 -11.33 5.52 -11.23
C VAL A 43 -10.33 5.57 -12.39
N ARG A 44 -10.80 5.58 -13.64
CA ARG A 44 -9.92 5.68 -14.82
C ARG A 44 -8.90 6.81 -14.68
N SER A 45 -7.63 6.48 -14.87
CA SER A 45 -6.52 7.43 -14.75
C SER A 45 -5.28 6.88 -15.43
N TRP A 46 -4.29 7.74 -15.67
CA TRP A 46 -3.00 7.29 -16.22
C TRP A 46 -2.29 6.27 -15.30
N LEU A 47 -2.40 6.44 -13.97
CA LEU A 47 -1.86 5.46 -13.01
C LEU A 47 -2.53 4.09 -13.14
N LEU A 48 -3.85 4.05 -13.42
CA LEU A 48 -4.54 2.79 -13.70
C LEU A 48 -3.99 2.13 -14.97
N ASP A 49 -3.73 2.92 -16.01
CA ASP A 49 -3.15 2.40 -17.27
C ASP A 49 -1.76 1.78 -17.03
N LEU A 50 -0.94 2.39 -16.17
CA LEU A 50 0.35 1.84 -15.77
C LEU A 50 0.21 0.55 -14.94
N MET A 51 -0.78 0.48 -14.03
CA MET A 51 -1.05 -0.76 -13.28
C MET A 51 -1.46 -1.90 -14.22
N VAL A 52 -2.33 -1.62 -15.20
CA VAL A 52 -2.72 -2.60 -16.21
C VAL A 52 -1.53 -3.03 -17.07
N LEU A 53 -0.63 -2.10 -17.41
CA LEU A 53 0.61 -2.44 -18.12
C LEU A 53 1.46 -3.42 -17.29
N ALA A 54 1.70 -3.11 -16.01
CA ALA A 54 2.47 -3.98 -15.12
C ALA A 54 1.84 -5.38 -14.99
N LEU A 55 0.51 -5.46 -14.82
CA LEU A 55 -0.21 -6.74 -14.73
C LEU A 55 -0.25 -7.52 -16.06
N ASN A 56 -0.06 -6.88 -17.20
CA ASN A 56 0.08 -7.59 -18.47
C ASN A 56 1.47 -8.20 -18.65
N GLU A 57 2.50 -7.56 -18.08
CA GLU A 57 3.88 -8.05 -18.10
C GLU A 57 4.08 -9.17 -17.07
N ASP A 58 3.59 -8.96 -15.85
CA ASP A 58 3.63 -9.91 -14.74
C ASP A 58 2.25 -9.97 -14.05
N PRO A 59 1.37 -10.92 -14.45
CA PRO A 59 0.00 -11.03 -13.93
C PRO A 59 -0.13 -11.23 -12.41
N LYS A 60 0.94 -11.66 -11.74
CA LYS A 60 0.94 -11.88 -10.29
C LYS A 60 1.90 -10.96 -9.54
N LEU A 61 2.70 -10.18 -10.25
CA LEU A 61 3.75 -9.33 -9.69
C LEU A 61 4.80 -10.15 -8.92
N ASP A 62 5.02 -11.41 -9.33
CA ASP A 62 5.94 -12.36 -8.69
C ASP A 62 7.41 -11.96 -8.88
N GLU A 63 7.73 -11.14 -9.88
CA GLU A 63 9.08 -10.61 -10.10
C GLU A 63 9.45 -9.47 -9.14
N LEU A 64 8.48 -8.93 -8.40
CA LEU A 64 8.67 -7.79 -7.49
C LEU A 64 8.73 -8.24 -6.02
N GLU A 65 9.63 -7.63 -5.26
CA GLU A 65 9.60 -7.72 -3.80
C GLU A 65 8.51 -6.79 -3.24
N GLY A 66 7.90 -7.18 -2.11
CA GLY A 66 6.97 -6.34 -1.35
C GLY A 66 7.65 -5.19 -0.61
N TYR A 67 8.53 -4.46 -1.29
CA TYR A 67 9.36 -3.37 -0.78
C TYR A 67 9.17 -2.13 -1.65
N VAL A 68 8.84 -0.99 -1.04
CA VAL A 68 8.56 0.24 -1.78
C VAL A 68 9.38 1.41 -1.23
N GLU A 69 10.21 2.00 -2.10
CA GLU A 69 10.92 3.24 -1.80
C GLU A 69 9.99 4.46 -1.81
N ASP A 70 10.46 5.54 -1.19
CA ASP A 70 9.89 6.86 -1.38
C ASP A 70 10.98 7.82 -1.85
N SER A 71 10.70 8.54 -2.93
CA SER A 71 11.60 9.53 -3.52
C SER A 71 11.67 10.84 -2.71
N GLY A 72 10.85 10.96 -1.66
CA GLY A 72 10.85 12.07 -0.70
C GLY A 72 9.74 13.10 -0.93
N GLU A 73 9.15 13.22 -2.13
CA GLU A 73 8.12 14.22 -2.42
C GLU A 73 6.82 13.97 -1.64
N GLY A 74 6.47 12.69 -1.43
CA GLY A 74 5.33 12.31 -0.59
C GLY A 74 5.57 12.65 0.89
N ARG A 75 6.81 12.46 1.39
CA ARG A 75 7.21 12.83 2.74
C ARG A 75 7.14 14.35 2.92
N TRP A 76 7.76 15.10 2.01
CA TRP A 76 7.72 16.56 2.02
C TRP A 76 6.28 17.08 2.04
N THR A 77 5.39 16.52 1.20
CA THR A 77 3.98 16.94 1.14
C THR A 77 3.25 16.68 2.47
N LEU A 78 3.59 15.59 3.17
CA LEU A 78 3.04 15.29 4.48
C LEU A 78 3.59 16.24 5.56
N GLU A 79 4.88 16.56 5.51
CA GLU A 79 5.53 17.52 6.42
C GLU A 79 4.88 18.91 6.30
N GLU A 80 4.71 19.43 5.09
CA GLU A 80 4.00 20.70 4.85
C GLU A 80 2.56 20.68 5.38
N GLY A 81 1.86 19.54 5.22
CA GLY A 81 0.53 19.37 5.79
C GLY A 81 0.51 19.49 7.31
N ILE A 82 1.53 18.94 7.99
CA ILE A 82 1.70 19.05 9.45
C ILE A 82 1.98 20.50 9.85
N GLU A 83 2.92 21.17 9.17
CA GLU A 83 3.30 22.57 9.47
C GLU A 83 2.11 23.53 9.36
N LEU A 84 1.24 23.29 8.38
CA LEU A 84 0.05 24.10 8.12
C LEU A 84 -1.20 23.62 8.89
N ALA A 85 -1.08 22.58 9.71
CA ALA A 85 -2.20 21.93 10.41
C ALA A 85 -3.34 21.46 9.47
N VAL A 86 -2.99 20.99 8.27
CA VAL A 86 -3.91 20.43 7.28
C VAL A 86 -3.94 18.89 7.39
N PRO A 87 -5.13 18.28 7.60
CA PRO A 87 -5.23 16.83 7.75
C PRO A 87 -5.01 16.10 6.41
N MET A 88 -4.03 15.20 6.38
CA MET A 88 -3.63 14.43 5.18
C MET A 88 -3.68 12.90 5.41
N PRO A 89 -4.82 12.32 5.86
CA PRO A 89 -4.88 10.94 6.32
C PRO A 89 -4.49 9.90 5.25
N ALA A 90 -4.99 10.03 4.02
CA ALA A 90 -4.69 9.08 2.94
C ALA A 90 -3.20 9.07 2.58
N LEU A 91 -2.59 10.25 2.45
CA LEU A 91 -1.15 10.37 2.22
C LEU A 91 -0.36 9.80 3.40
N SER A 92 -0.72 10.13 4.64
CA SER A 92 -0.02 9.63 5.83
C SER A 92 -0.02 8.10 5.90
N ALA A 93 -1.15 7.46 5.61
CA ALA A 93 -1.28 6.00 5.58
C ALA A 93 -0.38 5.39 4.48
N SER A 94 -0.37 5.99 3.29
CA SER A 94 0.45 5.53 2.17
C SER A 94 1.96 5.60 2.45
N ILE A 95 2.41 6.59 3.21
CA ILE A 95 3.82 6.71 3.61
C ILE A 95 4.16 5.67 4.69
N PHE A 96 3.28 5.47 5.67
CA PHE A 96 3.52 4.47 6.71
C PHE A 96 3.50 3.04 6.16
N ALA A 97 2.66 2.74 5.16
CA ALA A 97 2.69 1.45 4.46
C ALA A 97 4.08 1.17 3.86
N ARG A 98 4.72 2.18 3.25
CA ARG A 98 6.10 2.06 2.75
C ARG A 98 7.08 1.80 3.88
N PHE A 99 6.97 2.48 5.02
CA PHE A 99 7.85 2.22 6.16
C PHE A 99 7.70 0.80 6.73
N VAL A 100 6.47 0.27 6.74
CA VAL A 100 6.20 -1.12 7.12
C VAL A 100 6.85 -2.09 6.13
N SER A 101 6.75 -1.83 4.82
CA SER A 101 7.35 -2.67 3.78
C SER A 101 8.87 -2.86 3.98
N ARG A 102 9.58 -1.83 4.46
CA ARG A 102 11.03 -1.88 4.72
C ARG A 102 11.43 -2.72 5.94
N GLN A 103 10.50 -2.92 6.87
CA GLN A 103 10.78 -3.66 8.11
C GLN A 103 10.57 -5.18 7.96
N GLY A 104 9.72 -5.60 7.02
CA GLY A 104 9.35 -7.00 6.83
C GLY A 104 8.94 -7.70 8.13
N SER A 105 9.35 -8.96 8.30
CA SER A 105 9.06 -9.76 9.51
C SER A 105 9.81 -9.28 10.78
N ALA A 106 10.74 -8.32 10.65
CA ALA A 106 11.61 -7.89 11.73
C ALA A 106 11.06 -6.73 12.57
N SER A 107 9.84 -6.25 12.31
CA SER A 107 9.25 -5.06 12.94
C SER A 107 9.36 -5.07 14.48
N PRO A 108 10.15 -4.16 15.08
CA PRO A 108 10.25 -4.03 16.54
C PRO A 108 8.91 -3.68 17.19
N THR A 109 8.07 -2.89 16.52
CA THR A 109 6.71 -2.55 16.96
C THR A 109 5.88 -3.82 17.16
N MET A 110 5.86 -4.71 16.16
CA MET A 110 5.09 -5.95 16.27
C MET A 110 5.64 -6.91 17.33
N LYS A 111 6.96 -6.93 17.55
CA LYS A 111 7.57 -7.67 18.66
C LYS A 111 7.11 -7.13 20.02
N ALA A 112 7.10 -5.82 20.20
CA ALA A 112 6.62 -5.18 21.43
C ALA A 112 5.12 -5.44 21.65
N VAL A 113 4.29 -5.36 20.60
CA VAL A 113 2.85 -5.68 20.67
C VAL A 113 2.64 -7.15 21.05
N ALA A 114 3.37 -8.08 20.44
CA ALA A 114 3.29 -9.51 20.78
C ALA A 114 3.70 -9.76 22.24
N ALA A 115 4.77 -9.11 22.70
CA ALA A 115 5.21 -9.19 24.09
C ALA A 115 4.14 -8.66 25.06
N LEU A 116 3.56 -7.48 24.80
CA LEU A 116 2.50 -6.92 25.64
C LEU A 116 1.29 -7.85 25.70
N ARG A 117 0.79 -8.33 24.55
CA ARG A 117 -0.31 -9.30 24.47
C ARG A 117 -0.04 -10.57 25.28
N ASN A 118 1.20 -11.04 25.27
CA ASN A 118 1.60 -12.17 26.09
C ASN A 118 1.60 -11.83 27.59
N GLN A 119 2.15 -10.67 27.98
CA GLN A 119 2.26 -10.27 29.38
C GLN A 119 0.90 -9.99 30.04
N PHE A 120 0.00 -9.23 29.39
CA PHE A 120 -1.29 -8.89 30.01
C PHE A 120 -2.37 -9.95 29.80
N GLY A 121 -2.32 -10.67 28.67
CA GLY A 121 -3.41 -11.55 28.22
C GLY A 121 -3.04 -13.01 28.06
N GLY A 122 -1.79 -13.40 28.30
CA GLY A 122 -1.33 -14.78 28.13
C GLY A 122 -1.36 -15.29 26.69
N HIS A 123 -1.50 -14.40 25.69
CA HIS A 123 -1.59 -14.81 24.28
C HIS A 123 -0.32 -15.50 23.80
N ALA A 124 -0.48 -16.53 22.96
CA ALA A 124 0.65 -17.25 22.35
C ALA A 124 1.50 -16.32 21.47
N VAL A 125 2.81 -16.53 21.50
CA VAL A 125 3.79 -15.78 20.70
C VAL A 125 4.65 -16.74 19.86
N LYS A 126 5.02 -16.30 18.66
CA LYS A 126 6.00 -17.00 17.82
C LYS A 126 7.40 -16.47 18.14
N LYS A 127 8.35 -17.37 18.45
CA LYS A 127 9.76 -17.04 18.68
C LYS A 127 10.52 -17.18 17.35
N SER A 128 11.52 -16.33 17.15
CA SER A 128 12.48 -16.40 16.03
C SER A 128 13.57 -17.43 16.29
#